data_AF-A0A821C891-F1
#
_entry.id   AF-A0A821C891-F1
#
_cell.length_a   1.000
_cell.length_b   1.000
_cell.length_c   1.000
_cell.angle_alpha   90.00
_cell.angle_beta   90.00
_cell.angle_gamma   90.00
#
_symmetry.space_group_name_H-M   'P 1'
#
loop_
_entity.id
_entity.type
_entity.pdbx_description
1 polymer ?
#
loop_
_entity_poly.entity_id
_entity_poly.type
_entity_poly.pdbx_seq_one_letter_code
_entity_poly.pdbx_strand_id
1 'polypeptide(L)'
;MKQVLLKALNIIKAHIIHILQNSSNTIDPNKNHTLLSDDAYTLFYGRFRINAPKVKVLAEELEQRCTRNPEYEKTLSDCHECYANQRRTLLTSSVQTAIQDLAAKNERDMCTLVRSGCAFLLHLCQDEYQLFYQFFSKHSVYLDTMLSEFCNLLYDNLRSRIIHVIHLETLAELVTILKVEMIEEHVKNSVKELSTFETVCTQMLEDVQERLVYRTQVYIRNEILGYKPSPGDIAYPEKLEMMQL
;
A
#
# COMPACT_ATOMS: atom_id res chain seq x y z
N MET A 1 -4.95 46.23 -0.63
CA MET A 1 -4.01 45.23 -0.07
C MET A 1 -4.43 43.79 -0.35
N LYS A 2 -5.65 43.34 0.01
CA LYS A 2 -6.09 41.93 -0.18
C LYS A 2 -5.98 41.40 -1.62
N GLN A 3 -6.33 42.22 -2.64
CA GLN A 3 -6.18 41.83 -4.05
C GLN A 3 -4.72 41.64 -4.51
N VAL A 4 -3.77 42.42 -3.97
CA VAL A 4 -2.34 42.30 -4.34
C VAL A 4 -1.75 41.03 -3.73
N LEU A 5 -2.14 40.73 -2.49
CA LEU A 5 -1.78 39.48 -1.82
C LEU A 5 -2.28 38.26 -2.58
N LEU A 6 -3.56 38.24 -2.98
CA LEU A 6 -4.13 37.14 -3.77
C LEU A 6 -3.42 36.96 -5.13
N LYS A 7 -3.06 38.06 -5.80
CA LYS A 7 -2.27 38.00 -7.04
C LYS A 7 -0.90 37.38 -6.81
N ALA A 8 -0.18 37.80 -5.76
CA ALA A 8 1.12 37.23 -5.43
C ALA A 8 1.03 35.73 -5.09
N LEU A 9 0.05 35.33 -4.28
CA LEU A 9 -0.20 33.93 -3.93
C LEU A 9 -0.50 33.09 -5.17
N ASN A 10 -1.32 33.60 -6.08
CA ASN A 10 -1.61 32.90 -7.34
C ASN A 10 -0.36 32.74 -8.22
N ILE A 11 0.56 33.70 -8.25
CA ILE A 11 1.83 33.58 -8.99
C ILE A 11 2.72 32.50 -8.37
N ILE A 12 2.87 32.51 -7.04
CA ILE A 12 3.66 31.49 -6.32
C ILE A 12 3.05 30.11 -6.56
N LYS A 13 1.73 29.97 -6.37
CA LYS A 13 0.98 28.75 -6.64
C LYS A 13 1.20 28.24 -8.06
N ALA A 14 0.98 29.10 -9.06
CA ALA A 14 1.13 28.75 -10.46
C ALA A 14 2.55 28.28 -10.77
N HIS A 15 3.56 28.91 -10.16
CA HIS A 15 4.95 28.50 -10.31
C HIS A 15 5.24 27.11 -9.71
N ILE A 16 4.77 26.85 -8.47
CA ILE A 16 4.91 25.54 -7.82
C ILE A 16 4.21 24.45 -8.64
N ILE A 17 2.94 24.69 -9.01
CA ILE A 17 2.15 23.76 -9.83
C ILE A 17 2.85 23.47 -11.15
N HIS A 18 3.38 24.49 -11.82
CA HIS A 18 4.11 24.32 -13.08
C HIS A 18 5.38 23.47 -12.91
N ILE A 19 6.14 23.64 -11.82
CA ILE A 19 7.31 22.79 -11.53
C ILE A 19 6.90 21.33 -11.32
N LEU A 20 5.82 21.10 -10.56
CA LEU A 20 5.31 19.75 -10.28
C LEU A 20 4.80 19.06 -11.55
N GLN A 21 3.98 19.75 -12.34
CA GLN A 21 3.45 19.24 -13.62
C GLN A 21 4.57 18.96 -14.63
N ASN A 22 5.53 19.86 -14.76
CA ASN A 22 6.69 19.64 -15.63
C ASN A 22 7.58 18.50 -15.16
N SER A 23 7.52 18.11 -13.89
CA SER A 23 8.24 16.94 -13.38
C SER A 23 7.58 15.63 -13.80
N SER A 24 6.26 15.64 -14.06
CA SER A 24 5.49 14.48 -14.52
C SER A 24 5.39 14.36 -16.04
N ASN A 25 5.16 15.46 -16.76
CA ASN A 25 4.81 15.46 -18.20
C ASN A 25 5.87 14.87 -19.15
N THR A 26 7.11 14.73 -18.69
CA THR A 26 8.20 14.17 -19.50
C THR A 26 8.35 12.66 -19.36
N ILE A 27 7.63 12.06 -18.42
CA ILE A 27 7.66 10.62 -18.18
C ILE A 27 6.34 10.08 -18.74
N ASP A 28 6.43 9.22 -19.74
CA ASP A 28 5.25 8.58 -20.32
C ASP A 28 4.80 7.44 -19.40
N PRO A 29 3.64 7.56 -18.71
CA PRO A 29 3.16 6.54 -17.78
C PRO A 29 2.75 5.23 -18.49
N ASN A 30 2.67 5.23 -19.83
CA ASN A 30 2.33 4.07 -20.64
C ASN A 30 3.54 3.27 -21.13
N LYS A 31 4.78 3.75 -20.91
CA LYS A 31 5.95 2.89 -21.12
C LYS A 31 6.07 1.98 -19.91
N ASN A 32 5.98 0.66 -20.13
CA ASN A 32 6.01 -0.42 -19.13
C ASN A 32 7.30 -0.43 -18.29
N HIS A 33 7.47 0.56 -17.42
CA HIS A 33 8.52 0.60 -16.42
C HIS A 33 7.91 0.15 -15.11
N THR A 34 8.17 -1.10 -14.75
CA THR A 34 7.82 -1.62 -13.43
C THR A 34 8.73 -0.95 -12.39
N LEU A 35 8.17 -0.51 -11.26
CA LEU A 35 8.93 0.08 -10.14
C LEU A 35 9.93 -0.90 -9.49
N LEU A 36 9.96 -2.16 -9.94
CA LEU A 36 10.89 -3.19 -9.49
C LEU A 36 12.30 -3.04 -10.08
N SER A 37 12.53 -2.14 -11.05
CA SER A 37 13.87 -1.89 -11.61
C SER A 37 14.50 -0.59 -11.09
N ASP A 38 15.82 -0.60 -10.85
CA ASP A 38 16.58 0.56 -10.35
C ASP A 38 16.52 1.77 -11.33
N ASP A 39 16.48 1.48 -12.63
CA ASP A 39 16.35 2.51 -13.67
C ASP A 39 14.99 3.23 -13.60
N ALA A 40 13.92 2.49 -13.29
CA ALA A 40 12.59 3.07 -13.11
C ALA A 40 12.54 3.97 -11.87
N TYR A 41 13.17 3.55 -10.77
CA TYR A 41 13.24 4.36 -9.56
C TYR A 41 13.93 5.72 -9.82
N THR A 42 15.06 5.70 -10.53
CA THR A 42 15.78 6.93 -10.90
C THR A 42 14.91 7.84 -11.77
N LEU A 43 14.16 7.27 -12.72
CA LEU A 43 13.25 8.00 -13.60
C LEU A 43 12.10 8.65 -12.81
N PHE A 44 11.44 7.90 -11.93
CA PHE A 44 10.24 8.35 -11.21
C PHE A 44 10.56 9.30 -10.05
N TYR A 45 11.70 9.15 -9.38
CA TYR A 45 12.04 9.95 -8.19
C TYR A 45 13.10 11.02 -8.46
N GLY A 46 14.09 10.76 -9.32
CA GLY A 46 15.25 11.63 -9.50
C GLY A 46 14.88 13.05 -9.89
N ARG A 47 13.94 13.22 -10.83
CA ARG A 47 13.51 14.55 -11.30
C ARG A 47 12.75 15.34 -10.24
N PHE A 48 11.89 14.69 -9.47
CA PHE A 48 11.20 15.33 -8.36
C PHE A 48 12.21 15.78 -7.30
N ARG A 49 13.17 14.93 -6.93
CA ARG A 49 14.23 15.28 -5.97
C ARG A 49 15.07 16.49 -6.40
N ILE A 50 15.40 16.62 -7.69
CA ILE A 50 16.13 17.78 -8.21
C ILE A 50 15.34 19.09 -8.06
N ASN A 51 14.02 19.03 -8.24
CA ASN A 51 13.15 20.21 -8.16
C ASN A 51 12.66 20.51 -6.73
N ALA A 52 12.75 19.55 -5.81
CA ALA A 52 12.28 19.68 -4.43
C ALA A 52 12.84 20.91 -3.69
N PRO A 53 14.15 21.22 -3.71
CA PRO A 53 14.69 22.37 -2.98
C PRO A 53 14.09 23.72 -3.42
N LYS A 54 13.78 23.86 -4.72
CA LYS A 54 13.19 25.09 -5.28
C LYS A 54 11.76 25.31 -4.78
N VAL A 55 10.99 24.23 -4.73
CA VAL A 55 9.61 24.27 -4.21
C VAL A 55 9.63 24.43 -2.70
N LYS A 56 10.55 23.77 -1.99
CA LYS A 56 10.66 23.81 -0.53
C LYS A 56 10.79 25.21 0.02
N VAL A 57 11.68 26.04 -0.55
CA VAL A 57 11.86 27.43 -0.11
C VAL A 57 10.55 28.22 -0.23
N LEU A 58 9.77 28.01 -1.29
CA LEU A 58 8.48 28.69 -1.47
C LEU A 58 7.41 28.11 -0.54
N ALA A 59 7.40 26.79 -0.34
CA ALA A 59 6.46 26.10 0.53
C ALA A 59 6.64 26.50 2.01
N GLU A 60 7.88 26.56 2.50
CA GLU A 60 8.20 26.99 3.87
C GLU A 60 7.69 28.41 4.14
N GLU A 61 7.85 29.33 3.18
CA GLU A 61 7.36 30.70 3.27
C GLU A 61 5.81 30.75 3.32
N LEU A 62 5.12 29.87 2.59
CA LEU A 62 3.66 29.73 2.68
C LEU A 62 3.26 29.14 4.05
N GLU A 63 3.94 28.09 4.49
CA GLU A 63 3.68 27.34 5.72
C GLU A 63 3.80 28.20 6.98
N GLN A 64 4.84 29.05 7.06
CA GLN A 64 5.05 30.00 8.15
C GLN A 64 3.93 31.04 8.26
N ARG A 65 3.26 31.35 7.14
CA ARG A 65 2.22 32.41 7.05
C ARG A 65 0.80 31.88 7.12
N CYS A 66 0.58 30.56 7.09
CA CYS A 66 -0.76 29.95 7.24
C CYS A 66 -1.50 30.42 8.49
N THR A 67 -0.81 30.62 9.61
CA THR A 67 -1.43 31.06 10.89
C THR A 67 -1.98 32.49 10.83
N ARG A 68 -1.55 33.30 9.86
CA ARG A 68 -1.92 34.71 9.77
C ARG A 68 -3.12 34.95 8.86
N ASN A 69 -3.31 34.12 7.84
CA ASN A 69 -4.40 34.30 6.88
C ASN A 69 -4.76 32.97 6.19
N PRO A 70 -6.05 32.59 6.17
CA PRO A 70 -6.53 31.33 5.58
C PRO A 70 -6.25 31.18 4.08
N GLU A 71 -6.02 32.27 3.34
CA GLU A 71 -5.68 32.20 1.91
C GLU A 71 -4.34 31.47 1.65
N TYR A 72 -3.39 31.54 2.58
CA TYR A 72 -2.13 30.80 2.49
C TYR A 72 -2.35 29.30 2.70
N GLU A 73 -3.21 28.93 3.65
CA GLU A 73 -3.57 27.53 3.90
C GLU A 73 -4.28 26.92 2.69
N LYS A 74 -5.23 27.64 2.10
CA LYS A 74 -5.87 27.21 0.84
C LYS A 74 -4.85 27.05 -0.29
N THR A 75 -3.95 28.01 -0.45
CA THR A 75 -2.91 27.96 -1.50
C THR A 75 -1.97 26.77 -1.30
N LEU A 76 -1.59 26.48 -0.06
CA LEU A 76 -0.75 25.33 0.28
C LEU A 76 -1.50 24.02 0.02
N SER A 77 -2.78 23.95 0.40
CA SER A 77 -3.67 22.81 0.10
C SER A 77 -3.74 22.52 -1.40
N ASP A 78 -3.91 23.55 -2.24
CA ASP A 78 -3.90 23.40 -3.70
C ASP A 78 -2.56 22.82 -4.21
N CYS A 79 -1.44 23.19 -3.57
CA CYS A 79 -0.12 22.66 -3.93
C CYS A 79 0.05 21.19 -3.51
N HIS A 80 -0.42 20.83 -2.31
CA HIS A 80 -0.43 19.45 -1.82
C HIS A 80 -1.29 18.54 -2.72
N GLU A 81 -2.49 18.99 -3.08
CA GLU A 81 -3.37 18.28 -4.00
C GLU A 81 -2.71 18.09 -5.36
N CYS A 82 -2.12 19.15 -5.92
CA CYS A 82 -1.41 19.06 -7.18
C CYS A 82 -0.25 18.05 -7.12
N TYR A 83 0.55 18.06 -6.05
CA TYR A 83 1.63 17.10 -5.85
C TYR A 83 1.10 15.67 -5.89
N ALA A 84 0.09 15.37 -5.06
CA ALA A 84 -0.50 14.03 -4.98
C ALA A 84 -1.10 13.59 -6.32
N ASN A 85 -1.77 14.49 -7.04
CA ASN A 85 -2.34 14.20 -8.36
C ASN A 85 -1.28 13.88 -9.41
N GLN A 86 -0.13 14.57 -9.40
CA GLN A 86 0.98 14.27 -10.31
C GLN A 86 1.60 12.90 -9.98
N ARG A 87 1.88 12.63 -8.69
CA ARG A 87 2.43 11.33 -8.26
C ARG A 87 1.47 10.18 -8.56
N ARG A 88 0.16 10.35 -8.32
CA ARG A 88 -0.87 9.37 -8.69
C ARG A 88 -0.83 9.03 -10.17
N THR A 89 -0.94 10.04 -11.04
CA THR A 89 -0.93 9.84 -12.49
C THR A 89 0.34 9.12 -12.97
N LEU A 90 1.47 9.41 -12.34
CA LEU A 90 2.77 8.85 -12.69
C LEU A 90 2.94 7.39 -12.23
N LEU A 91 2.46 7.06 -11.03
CA LEU A 91 2.78 5.79 -10.37
C LEU A 91 1.67 4.74 -10.47
N THR A 92 0.40 5.12 -10.63
CA THR A 92 -0.73 4.16 -10.58
C THR A 92 -0.53 2.98 -11.54
N SER A 93 -0.18 3.25 -12.81
CA SER A 93 0.06 2.18 -13.79
C SER A 93 1.23 1.29 -13.40
N SER A 94 2.36 1.87 -13.01
CA SER A 94 3.56 1.13 -12.59
C SER A 94 3.35 0.30 -11.32
N VAL A 95 2.60 0.82 -10.34
CA VAL A 95 2.25 0.10 -9.11
C VAL A 95 1.32 -1.05 -9.42
N GLN A 96 0.29 -0.83 -10.25
CA GLN A 96 -0.63 -1.88 -10.67
C GLN A 96 0.10 -3.00 -11.42
N THR A 97 0.98 -2.66 -12.36
CA THR A 97 1.81 -3.64 -13.08
C THR A 97 2.75 -4.39 -12.14
N ALA A 98 3.41 -3.71 -11.20
CA ALA A 98 4.28 -4.37 -10.22
C ALA A 98 3.52 -5.38 -9.35
N ILE A 99 2.32 -5.03 -8.89
CA ILE A 99 1.46 -5.95 -8.12
C ILE A 99 1.03 -7.14 -8.99
N GLN A 100 0.67 -6.91 -10.25
CA GLN A 100 0.31 -7.98 -11.19
C GLN A 100 1.49 -8.92 -11.46
N ASP A 101 2.70 -8.38 -11.65
CA ASP A 101 3.92 -9.15 -11.85
C ASP A 101 4.25 -10.01 -10.62
N LEU A 102 4.13 -9.44 -9.41
CA LEU A 102 4.30 -10.18 -8.16
C LEU A 102 3.25 -11.29 -8.01
N ALA A 103 1.99 -11.00 -8.36
CA ALA A 103 0.89 -11.96 -8.30
C ALA A 103 1.05 -13.10 -9.32
N ALA A 104 1.57 -12.80 -10.52
CA ALA A 104 1.88 -13.80 -11.54
C ALA A 104 3.07 -14.68 -11.12
N LYS A 105 4.12 -14.08 -10.54
CA LYS A 105 5.32 -14.80 -10.08
C LYS A 105 5.02 -15.74 -8.92
N ASN A 106 4.11 -15.37 -8.02
CA ASN A 106 3.79 -16.10 -6.80
C ASN A 106 2.41 -16.77 -6.84
N GLU A 107 1.94 -17.19 -8.03
CA GLU A 107 0.58 -17.73 -8.21
C GLU A 107 0.25 -18.91 -7.27
N ARG A 108 1.25 -19.73 -6.94
CA ARG A 108 1.10 -20.95 -6.13
C ARG A 108 1.33 -20.75 -4.64
N ASP A 109 1.92 -19.62 -4.24
CA ASP A 109 2.29 -19.36 -2.86
C ASP A 109 1.76 -18.00 -2.42
N MET A 110 0.59 -18.04 -1.79
CA MET A 110 -0.08 -16.86 -1.29
C MET A 110 0.70 -16.18 -0.16
N CYS A 111 1.40 -16.94 0.68
CA CYS A 111 2.18 -16.40 1.79
C CYS A 111 3.35 -15.57 1.26
N THR A 112 4.07 -16.09 0.27
CA THR A 112 5.14 -15.34 -0.42
C THR A 112 4.59 -14.14 -1.19
N LEU A 113 3.42 -14.26 -1.82
CA LEU A 113 2.76 -13.13 -2.47
C LEU A 113 2.45 -12.00 -1.48
N VAL A 114 1.84 -12.32 -0.34
CA VAL A 114 1.51 -11.32 0.69
C VAL A 114 2.77 -10.65 1.23
N ARG A 115 3.79 -11.42 1.60
CA ARG A 115 5.07 -10.86 2.08
C ARG A 115 5.71 -9.92 1.06
N SER A 116 5.84 -10.36 -0.19
CA SER A 116 6.49 -9.56 -1.25
C SER A 116 5.67 -8.33 -1.65
N GLY A 117 4.34 -8.45 -1.74
CA GLY A 117 3.45 -7.32 -2.03
C GLY A 117 3.43 -6.29 -0.91
N CYS A 118 3.35 -6.73 0.35
CA CYS A 118 3.40 -5.84 1.50
C CYS A 118 4.75 -5.15 1.64
N ALA A 119 5.88 -5.87 1.46
CA ALA A 119 7.21 -5.28 1.48
C ALA A 119 7.38 -4.21 0.38
N PHE A 120 6.91 -4.49 -0.84
CA PHE A 120 6.92 -3.53 -1.94
C PHE A 120 6.14 -2.26 -1.58
N LEU A 121 4.90 -2.39 -1.10
CA LEU A 121 4.09 -1.23 -0.73
C LEU A 121 4.65 -0.47 0.47
N LEU A 122 5.25 -1.17 1.42
CA LEU A 122 5.88 -0.56 2.58
C LEU A 122 7.01 0.38 2.13
N HIS A 123 7.89 -0.10 1.25
CA HIS A 123 8.95 0.73 0.68
C HIS A 123 8.40 1.88 -0.15
N LEU A 124 7.37 1.64 -0.98
CA LEU A 124 6.70 2.69 -1.74
C LEU A 124 6.14 3.79 -0.84
N CYS A 125 5.48 3.43 0.27
CA CYS A 125 4.94 4.40 1.23
C CYS A 125 6.04 5.21 1.90
N GLN A 126 7.14 4.56 2.32
CA GLN A 126 8.30 5.23 2.89
C GLN A 126 8.94 6.20 1.90
N ASP A 127 9.15 5.77 0.65
CA ASP A 127 9.76 6.58 -0.40
C ASP A 127 8.91 7.81 -0.75
N GLU A 128 7.60 7.63 -0.89
CA GLU A 128 6.68 8.75 -1.17
C GLU A 128 6.55 9.70 0.01
N TYR A 129 6.51 9.18 1.23
CA TYR A 129 6.52 10.00 2.43
C TYR A 129 7.81 10.84 2.50
N GLN A 130 8.98 10.21 2.36
CA GLN A 130 10.26 10.91 2.34
C GLN A 130 10.35 11.93 1.22
N LEU A 131 9.87 11.60 0.01
CA LEU A 131 9.86 12.55 -1.10
C LEU A 131 8.95 13.74 -0.79
N PHE A 132 7.75 13.52 -0.29
CA PHE A 132 6.82 14.59 0.06
C PHE A 132 7.43 15.58 1.05
N TYR A 133 8.10 15.08 2.10
CA TYR A 133 8.75 15.93 3.11
C TYR A 133 10.04 16.64 2.62
N GLN A 134 10.51 16.33 1.41
CA GLN A 134 11.51 17.16 0.73
C GLN A 134 10.89 18.41 0.09
N PHE A 135 9.58 18.42 -0.18
CA PHE A 135 8.86 19.56 -0.75
C PHE A 135 8.14 20.40 0.31
N PHE A 136 7.51 19.74 1.28
CA PHE A 136 6.64 20.35 2.28
C PHE A 136 7.05 19.93 3.70
N SER A 137 6.66 20.69 4.70
CA SER A 137 6.95 20.37 6.11
C SER A 137 5.69 20.00 6.90
N LYS A 138 4.50 20.31 6.36
CA LYS A 138 3.21 20.00 6.98
C LYS A 138 2.58 18.74 6.41
N HIS A 139 1.87 18.03 7.29
CA HIS A 139 1.04 16.88 6.95
C HIS A 139 0.03 17.21 5.84
N SER A 140 -0.25 16.23 4.98
CA SER A 140 -1.17 16.36 3.85
C SER A 140 -2.12 15.16 3.77
N VAL A 141 -3.42 15.43 3.92
CA VAL A 141 -4.47 14.40 3.73
C VAL A 141 -4.48 13.86 2.29
N TYR A 142 -4.03 14.65 1.31
CA TYR A 142 -3.93 14.21 -0.08
C TYR A 142 -2.82 13.17 -0.28
N LEU A 143 -1.73 13.25 0.52
CA LEU A 143 -0.69 12.23 0.52
C LEU A 143 -1.27 10.92 1.06
N ASP A 144 -1.93 10.97 2.22
CA ASP A 144 -2.53 9.78 2.84
C ASP A 144 -3.55 9.12 1.92
N THR A 145 -4.39 9.93 1.25
CA THR A 145 -5.39 9.44 0.30
C THR A 145 -4.72 8.71 -0.87
N MET A 146 -3.68 9.30 -1.47
CA MET A 146 -2.93 8.67 -2.55
C MET A 146 -2.26 7.36 -2.11
N LEU A 147 -1.60 7.34 -0.94
CA LEU A 147 -1.01 6.13 -0.38
C LEU A 147 -2.06 5.05 -0.12
N SER A 148 -3.25 5.45 0.32
CA SER A 148 -4.37 4.53 0.54
C SER A 148 -4.83 3.90 -0.76
N GLU A 149 -4.93 4.67 -1.83
CA GLU A 149 -5.27 4.14 -3.15
C GLU A 149 -4.27 3.10 -3.62
N PHE A 150 -2.96 3.35 -3.46
CA PHE A 150 -1.94 2.35 -3.80
C PHE A 150 -2.02 1.09 -2.94
N CYS A 151 -2.29 1.24 -1.64
CA CYS A 151 -2.50 0.10 -0.76
C CYS A 151 -3.75 -0.71 -1.14
N ASN A 152 -4.82 -0.03 -1.54
CA ASN A 152 -6.05 -0.67 -1.99
C ASN A 152 -5.86 -1.50 -3.28
N LEU A 153 -4.93 -1.11 -4.16
CA LEU A 153 -4.60 -1.94 -5.34
C LEU A 153 -4.09 -3.33 -4.95
N LEU A 154 -3.27 -3.43 -3.89
CA LEU A 154 -2.80 -4.73 -3.39
C LEU A 154 -3.95 -5.46 -2.70
N TYR A 155 -4.71 -4.76 -1.85
CA TYR A 155 -5.85 -5.33 -1.16
C TYR A 155 -6.86 -5.96 -2.12
N ASP A 156 -7.25 -5.26 -3.19
CA ASP A 156 -8.19 -5.77 -4.19
C ASP A 156 -7.66 -7.05 -4.87
N ASN A 157 -6.35 -7.08 -5.17
CA ASN A 157 -5.70 -8.26 -5.73
C ASN A 157 -5.75 -9.44 -4.76
N LEU A 158 -5.37 -9.22 -3.50
CA LEU A 158 -5.27 -10.26 -2.48
C LEU A 158 -6.64 -10.75 -2.02
N ARG A 159 -7.62 -9.85 -1.86
CA ARG A 159 -9.00 -10.18 -1.44
C ARG A 159 -9.63 -11.19 -2.37
N SER A 160 -9.47 -11.01 -3.69
CA SER A 160 -9.96 -11.96 -4.69
C SER A 160 -9.38 -13.37 -4.52
N ARG A 161 -8.16 -13.49 -4.00
CA ARG A 161 -7.49 -14.78 -3.74
C ARG A 161 -7.86 -15.37 -2.38
N ILE A 162 -7.93 -14.53 -1.33
CA ILE A 162 -8.24 -14.93 0.06
C ILE A 162 -9.58 -15.68 0.13
N ILE A 163 -10.60 -15.20 -0.60
CA ILE A 163 -11.93 -15.83 -0.63
C ILE A 163 -11.91 -17.26 -1.19
N HIS A 164 -10.89 -17.63 -1.96
CA HIS A 164 -10.73 -18.95 -2.55
C HIS A 164 -9.81 -19.86 -1.74
N VAL A 165 -9.15 -19.36 -0.69
CA VAL A 165 -8.30 -20.20 0.17
C VAL A 165 -9.17 -21.17 0.98
N ILE A 166 -8.78 -22.44 0.96
CA ILE A 166 -9.47 -23.57 1.57
C ILE A 166 -8.68 -24.10 2.77
N HIS A 167 -7.35 -24.12 2.66
CA HIS A 167 -6.43 -24.69 3.63
C HIS A 167 -6.31 -23.80 4.86
N LEU A 168 -6.58 -24.38 6.03
CA LEU A 168 -6.51 -23.68 7.32
C LEU A 168 -5.09 -23.24 7.67
N GLU A 169 -4.10 -24.05 7.31
CA GLU A 169 -2.68 -23.76 7.54
C GLU A 169 -2.25 -22.48 6.83
N THR A 170 -2.61 -22.32 5.55
CA THR A 170 -2.33 -21.10 4.79
C THR A 170 -3.01 -19.88 5.42
N LEU A 171 -4.28 -19.99 5.83
CA LEU A 171 -4.99 -18.88 6.48
C LEU A 171 -4.35 -18.49 7.81
N ALA A 172 -3.93 -19.46 8.63
CA ALA A 172 -3.24 -19.20 9.90
C ALA A 172 -1.86 -18.54 9.69
N GLU A 173 -1.12 -18.98 8.67
CA GLU A 173 0.14 -18.34 8.30
C GLU A 173 -0.07 -16.90 7.83
N LEU A 174 -1.08 -16.65 6.98
CA LEU A 174 -1.44 -15.30 6.54
C LEU A 174 -1.80 -14.37 7.71
N VAL A 175 -2.54 -14.85 8.71
CA VAL A 175 -2.79 -14.09 9.95
C VAL A 175 -1.49 -13.71 10.64
N THR A 176 -0.54 -14.66 10.70
CA THR A 176 0.76 -14.46 11.35
C THR A 176 1.60 -13.43 10.59
N ILE A 177 1.66 -13.53 9.26
CA ILE A 177 2.37 -12.59 8.39
C ILE A 177 1.83 -11.18 8.58
N LEU A 178 0.51 -11.00 8.47
CA LEU A 178 -0.09 -9.68 8.54
C LEU A 178 0.02 -9.05 9.92
N LYS A 179 -0.24 -9.84 10.97
CA LYS A 179 -0.23 -9.32 12.33
C LYS A 179 1.20 -9.11 12.83
N VAL A 180 2.04 -10.13 12.77
CA VAL A 180 3.36 -10.12 13.40
C VAL A 180 4.37 -9.43 12.49
N GLU A 181 4.58 -9.96 11.28
CA GLU A 181 5.62 -9.46 10.38
C GLU A 181 5.28 -8.04 9.89
N MET A 182 4.05 -7.79 9.42
CA MET A 182 3.73 -6.51 8.78
C MET A 182 3.34 -5.40 9.77
N ILE A 183 2.37 -5.66 10.66
CA ILE A 183 1.87 -4.62 11.58
C ILE A 183 2.81 -4.45 12.79
N GLU A 184 3.14 -5.53 13.50
CA GLU A 184 3.90 -5.41 14.75
C GLU A 184 5.37 -5.06 14.53
N GLU A 185 6.05 -5.65 13.53
CA GLU A 185 7.47 -5.39 13.30
C GLU A 185 7.73 -4.13 12.48
N HIS A 186 6.95 -3.85 11.43
CA HIS A 186 7.25 -2.72 10.56
C HIS A 186 6.50 -1.43 10.91
N VAL A 187 5.17 -1.49 11.08
CA VAL A 187 4.36 -0.26 11.29
C VAL A 187 4.71 0.42 12.61
N LYS A 188 4.90 -0.34 13.70
CA LYS A 188 5.21 0.23 15.02
C LYS A 188 6.51 1.05 15.04
N ASN A 189 7.42 0.77 14.11
CA ASN A 189 8.69 1.50 13.98
C ASN A 189 8.57 2.79 13.13
N SER A 190 7.55 2.91 12.27
CA SER A 190 7.33 4.03 11.35
C SER A 190 5.86 4.50 11.32
N VAL A 191 5.27 4.70 12.51
CA VAL A 191 3.81 4.96 12.68
C VAL A 191 3.27 6.10 11.81
N LYS A 192 4.02 7.20 11.65
CA LYS A 192 3.56 8.36 10.88
C LYS A 192 3.59 8.14 9.36
N GLU A 193 4.51 7.32 8.89
CA GLU A 193 4.73 7.10 7.45
C GLU A 193 3.83 5.97 6.93
N LEU A 194 3.42 5.06 7.82
CA LEU A 194 2.74 3.82 7.50
C LEU A 194 1.31 3.72 8.07
N SER A 195 0.74 4.79 8.61
CA SER A 195 -0.63 4.76 9.18
C SER A 195 -1.69 4.29 8.18
N THR A 196 -1.55 4.72 6.92
CA THR A 196 -2.45 4.31 5.85
C THR A 196 -2.26 2.85 5.47
N PHE A 197 -1.00 2.40 5.41
CA PHE A 197 -0.67 1.00 5.15
C PHE A 197 -1.18 0.09 6.27
N GLU A 198 -1.04 0.49 7.54
CA GLU A 198 -1.59 -0.19 8.71
C GLU A 198 -3.09 -0.42 8.60
N THR A 199 -3.82 0.61 8.17
CA THR A 199 -5.28 0.54 8.02
C THR A 199 -5.67 -0.56 7.03
N VAL A 200 -5.02 -0.60 5.86
CA VAL A 200 -5.31 -1.62 4.83
C VAL A 200 -4.85 -3.01 5.25
N CYS A 201 -3.68 -3.13 5.89
CA CYS A 201 -3.21 -4.40 6.44
C CYS A 201 -4.14 -4.94 7.53
N THR A 202 -4.70 -4.07 8.38
CA THR A 202 -5.66 -4.44 9.42
C THR A 202 -6.97 -4.93 8.81
N GLN A 203 -7.49 -4.23 7.81
CA GLN A 203 -8.69 -4.68 7.07
C GLN A 203 -8.46 -6.05 6.42
N MET A 204 -7.30 -6.26 5.79
CA MET A 204 -6.95 -7.54 5.21
C MET A 204 -6.80 -8.64 6.26
N LEU A 205 -6.23 -8.32 7.43
CA LEU A 205 -6.12 -9.25 8.55
C LEU A 205 -7.50 -9.69 9.05
N GLU A 206 -8.45 -8.76 9.18
CA GLU A 206 -9.83 -9.05 9.56
C GLU A 206 -10.51 -10.00 8.55
N ASP A 207 -10.37 -9.75 7.25
CA ASP A 207 -10.92 -10.63 6.19
C ASP A 207 -10.33 -12.05 6.25
N VAL A 208 -9.01 -12.17 6.47
CA VAL A 208 -8.34 -13.47 6.60
C VAL A 208 -8.81 -14.20 7.87
N GLN A 209 -8.98 -13.48 8.97
CA GLN A 209 -9.48 -14.04 10.23
C GLN A 209 -10.92 -14.53 10.10
N GLU A 210 -11.81 -13.75 9.49
CA GLU A 210 -13.18 -14.17 9.22
C GLU A 210 -13.20 -15.44 8.36
N ARG A 211 -12.38 -15.46 7.30
CA ARG A 211 -12.26 -16.62 6.43
C ARG A 211 -11.73 -17.85 7.18
N LEU A 212 -10.74 -17.69 8.05
CA LEU A 212 -10.19 -18.76 8.89
C LEU A 212 -11.26 -19.35 9.82
N VAL A 213 -12.00 -18.49 10.51
CA VAL A 213 -13.09 -18.90 11.41
C VAL A 213 -14.14 -19.68 10.62
N TYR A 214 -14.57 -19.17 9.47
CA TYR A 214 -15.54 -19.85 8.61
C TYR A 214 -15.06 -21.24 8.16
N ARG A 215 -13.83 -21.33 7.64
CA ARG A 215 -13.26 -22.61 7.19
C ARG A 215 -13.11 -23.61 8.34
N THR A 216 -12.76 -23.13 9.53
CA THR A 216 -12.64 -23.97 10.74
C THR A 216 -14.00 -24.54 11.13
N GLN A 217 -15.04 -23.73 11.14
CA GLN A 217 -16.40 -24.19 11.44
C GLN A 217 -16.92 -25.23 10.43
N VAL A 218 -16.65 -25.01 9.14
CA VAL A 218 -16.99 -25.97 8.08
C VAL A 218 -16.24 -27.28 8.27
N TYR A 219 -14.94 -27.23 8.58
CA TYR A 219 -14.13 -28.41 8.84
C TYR A 219 -14.66 -29.20 10.05
N ILE A 220 -14.91 -28.55 11.19
CA ILE A 220 -15.47 -29.21 12.38
C ILE A 220 -16.81 -29.87 12.07
N ARG A 221 -17.70 -29.19 11.33
CA ARG A 221 -19.02 -29.73 11.00
C ARG A 221 -18.92 -30.97 10.13
N ASN A 222 -18.07 -30.95 9.10
CA ASN A 222 -18.04 -31.99 8.09
C ASN A 222 -17.12 -33.16 8.47
N GLU A 223 -15.90 -32.85 8.92
CA GLU A 223 -14.84 -33.84 9.13
C GLU A 223 -14.78 -34.38 10.57
N ILE A 224 -15.41 -33.70 11.54
CA ILE A 224 -15.45 -34.15 12.94
C ILE A 224 -16.86 -34.62 13.32
N LEU A 225 -17.85 -33.72 13.27
CA LEU A 225 -19.21 -34.05 13.69
C LEU A 225 -19.94 -34.92 12.65
N GLY A 226 -19.72 -34.64 11.37
CA GLY A 226 -20.28 -35.39 10.25
C GLY A 226 -19.43 -36.57 9.79
N TYR A 227 -18.37 -36.91 10.53
CA TYR A 227 -17.43 -37.95 10.14
C TYR A 227 -18.14 -39.29 9.98
N LYS A 228 -18.02 -39.87 8.78
CA LYS A 228 -18.49 -41.22 8.48
C LYS A 228 -17.26 -42.10 8.33
N PRO A 229 -16.99 -43.00 9.29
CA PRO A 229 -15.83 -43.87 9.21
C PRO A 229 -15.92 -44.72 7.94
N SER A 230 -14.84 -44.75 7.17
CA SER A 230 -14.73 -45.63 6.02
C SER A 230 -14.62 -47.09 6.50
N PRO A 231 -14.94 -48.10 5.66
CA PRO A 231 -14.80 -49.50 6.04
C PRO A 231 -13.38 -49.85 6.51
N GLY A 232 -12.36 -49.16 5.98
CA GLY A 232 -10.97 -49.29 6.42
C GLY A 232 -10.70 -48.69 7.81
N ASP A 233 -11.49 -47.73 8.28
CA ASP A 233 -11.36 -47.14 9.62
C ASP A 233 -11.88 -48.07 10.72
N ILE A 234 -12.82 -48.97 10.37
CA ILE A 234 -13.50 -49.91 11.29
C ILE A 234 -12.96 -51.36 11.14
N ALA A 235 -11.97 -51.59 10.27
CA ALA A 235 -11.39 -52.92 10.01
C ALA A 235 -10.55 -53.46 11.19
N TYR A 236 -11.20 -53.80 12.29
CA TYR A 236 -10.67 -54.54 13.43
C TYR A 236 -11.38 -55.90 13.45
N PRO A 237 -10.70 -57.04 13.19
CA PRO A 237 -9.45 -57.52 13.83
C PRO A 237 -8.16 -57.51 12.98
N GLU A 238 -8.24 -57.32 11.66
CA GLU A 238 -7.11 -57.44 10.73
C GLU A 238 -5.99 -56.42 10.99
N LYS A 239 -6.32 -55.19 11.44
CA LYS A 239 -5.33 -54.19 11.85
C LYS A 239 -4.53 -54.58 13.09
N LEU A 240 -5.10 -55.39 14.00
CA LEU A 240 -4.39 -55.84 15.21
C LEU A 240 -3.35 -56.91 14.89
N GLU A 241 -3.63 -57.78 13.93
CA GLU A 241 -2.69 -58.83 13.50
C GLU A 241 -1.49 -58.26 12.73
N MET A 242 -1.69 -57.21 11.93
CA MET A 242 -0.59 -56.52 11.21
C MET A 242 0.33 -55.69 12.11
N MET A 243 -0.10 -55.30 13.32
CA MET A 243 0.74 -54.58 14.30
C MET A 243 1.54 -55.53 15.22
N GLN A 244 1.27 -56.84 15.17
CA GLN A 244 1.98 -57.87 15.93
C GLN A 244 3.12 -58.55 15.15
N LEU A 245 3.29 -58.22 13.87
CA LEU A 245 4.38 -58.63 12.98
C LEU A 245 5.41 -57.50 12.83
#